data_AF-A0A9P7LGB3-F1
#
_entry.id   AF-A0A9P7LGB3-F1
#
_cell.length_a   1.000
_cell.length_b   1.000
_cell.length_c   1.000
_cell.angle_alpha   90.00
_cell.angle_beta   90.00
_cell.angle_gamma   90.00
#
_symmetry.space_group_name_H-M   'P 1'
#
loop_
_entity.id
_entity.type
_entity.pdbx_description
1 polymer ?
#
loop_
_entity_poly.entity_id
_entity_poly.type
_entity_poly.pdbx_seq_one_letter_code
_entity_poly.pdbx_strand_id
1 'polypeptide(L)'
;MLATFLTASATSAAIFTLYNSKTTKIPARSASSHGWLGPYDGNIIGGAMLGLGISLTGACPGTVLVQATAGIGASRLLACTSLLAGVVWVRCKPYMVKPPTSRAQNTSVMDVTGLSTGKVLVGYEITMLAILAGILYIAPRSVTMLHPVVGGLLIGFGQLSSVILTEKPVGVSGAYEEFGKFFWDLVGGKGIKSIPQNILFACGLMMGSWATLSNFPAIREVMAQSEQASLLMVLAGGAFLTFGARIAGGCTSGHGISGMATMGLSSFITIISMFGAGVVAGLWFA
;
A
#
# COMPACT_ATOMS: atom_id res chain seq x y z
N MET A 1 -1.71 -13.09 -4.63
CA MET A 1 -1.77 -11.69 -4.12
C MET A 1 -3.13 -11.04 -4.29
N LEU A 2 -3.71 -11.00 -5.50
CA LEU A 2 -5.01 -10.34 -5.74
C LEU A 2 -6.15 -10.88 -4.86
N ALA A 3 -6.27 -12.21 -4.69
CA ALA A 3 -7.26 -12.80 -3.80
C ALA A 3 -7.15 -12.31 -2.34
N THR A 4 -5.94 -12.36 -1.77
CA THR A 4 -5.63 -11.83 -0.43
C THR A 4 -5.97 -10.34 -0.30
N PHE A 5 -5.66 -9.56 -1.33
CA PHE A 5 -5.96 -8.12 -1.38
C PHE A 5 -7.47 -7.85 -1.36
N LEU A 6 -8.24 -8.53 -2.20
CA LEU A 6 -9.70 -8.36 -2.27
C LEU A 6 -10.35 -8.74 -0.95
N THR A 7 -9.97 -9.87 -0.36
CA THR A 7 -10.47 -10.29 0.95
C THR A 7 -10.11 -9.28 2.04
N ALA A 8 -8.85 -8.82 2.10
CA ALA A 8 -8.43 -7.84 3.09
C ALA A 8 -9.19 -6.52 2.98
N SER A 9 -9.44 -6.06 1.74
CA SER A 9 -10.18 -4.83 1.49
C SER A 9 -11.66 -4.96 1.86
N ALA A 10 -12.32 -6.06 1.47
CA ALA A 10 -13.70 -6.38 1.84
C ALA A 10 -13.85 -6.40 3.38
N THR A 11 -13.02 -7.20 4.07
CA THR A 11 -13.07 -7.28 5.53
C THR A 11 -12.84 -5.91 6.19
N SER A 12 -11.93 -5.09 5.65
CA SER A 12 -11.66 -3.74 6.15
C SER A 12 -12.85 -2.79 5.95
N ALA A 13 -13.58 -2.90 4.84
CA ALA A 13 -14.77 -2.09 4.56
C ALA A 13 -15.90 -2.35 5.57
N ALA A 14 -16.15 -3.63 5.87
CA ALA A 14 -17.09 -4.03 6.92
C ALA A 14 -16.68 -3.48 8.30
N ILE A 15 -15.39 -3.62 8.65
CA ILE A 15 -14.84 -3.10 9.91
C ILE A 15 -15.00 -1.58 10.01
N PHE A 16 -14.65 -0.85 8.96
CA PHE A 16 -14.72 0.62 8.95
C PHE A 16 -16.15 1.12 9.04
N THR A 17 -17.10 0.43 8.40
CA THR A 17 -18.52 0.79 8.51
C THR A 17 -19.03 0.60 9.94
N LEU A 18 -18.65 -0.51 10.59
CA LEU A 18 -19.00 -0.76 11.99
C LEU A 18 -18.34 0.27 12.92
N TYR A 19 -17.06 0.56 12.72
CA TYR A 19 -16.32 1.54 13.52
C TYR A 19 -16.89 2.96 13.37
N ASN A 20 -17.16 3.40 12.13
CA ASN A 20 -17.73 4.72 11.84
C ASN A 20 -19.17 4.90 12.36
N SER A 21 -19.90 3.80 12.61
CA SER A 21 -21.23 3.87 13.24
C SER A 21 -21.19 4.12 14.75
N LYS A 22 -20.07 3.79 15.40
CA LYS A 22 -19.91 3.86 16.87
C LYS A 22 -18.95 4.96 17.33
N THR A 23 -18.01 5.37 16.47
CA THR A 23 -16.88 6.24 16.80
C THR A 23 -16.68 7.31 15.72
N THR A 24 -15.72 8.22 15.93
CA THR A 24 -15.31 9.27 15.00
C THR A 24 -15.11 8.76 13.56
N LYS A 25 -15.76 9.43 12.60
CA LYS A 25 -15.78 9.06 11.20
C LYS A 25 -14.37 9.17 10.59
N ILE A 26 -13.84 8.05 10.10
CA ILE A 26 -12.61 8.04 9.31
C ILE A 26 -12.92 8.66 7.93
N PRO A 27 -12.26 9.78 7.56
CA PRO A 27 -12.56 10.46 6.30
C PRO A 27 -12.05 9.65 5.11
N ALA A 28 -12.74 9.78 3.97
CA ALA A 28 -12.25 9.28 2.70
C ALA A 28 -10.92 9.95 2.35
N ARG A 29 -10.02 9.19 1.71
CA ARG A 29 -8.72 9.68 1.25
C ARG A 29 -8.89 10.79 0.22
N SER A 30 -8.17 11.89 0.42
CA SER A 30 -8.11 13.02 -0.51
C SER A 30 -7.50 12.61 -1.86
N ALA A 31 -8.00 13.20 -2.94
CA ALA A 31 -7.35 13.13 -4.23
C ALA A 31 -5.92 13.71 -4.14
N SER A 32 -4.97 13.04 -4.80
CA SER A 32 -3.60 13.53 -4.98
C SER A 32 -3.51 14.15 -6.36
N SER A 33 -3.26 15.47 -6.40
CA SER A 33 -3.09 16.19 -7.66
C SER A 33 -1.88 17.09 -7.69
N HIS A 34 -1.17 17.09 -8.82
CA HIS A 34 0.09 17.83 -9.05
C HIS A 34 0.01 18.84 -10.20
N GLY A 35 -1.13 18.92 -10.89
CA GLY A 35 -1.40 19.90 -11.96
C GLY A 35 -0.84 19.53 -13.33
N TRP A 36 -0.65 18.25 -13.60
CA TRP A 36 -0.16 17.70 -14.87
C TRP A 36 -1.29 17.38 -15.86
N LEU A 37 -2.30 16.61 -15.42
CA LEU A 37 -3.33 16.06 -16.32
C LEU A 37 -4.78 16.24 -15.82
N GLY A 38 -4.98 16.58 -14.55
CA GLY A 38 -6.32 16.71 -13.96
C GLY A 38 -6.33 16.50 -12.45
N PRO A 39 -7.53 16.42 -11.81
CA PRO A 39 -7.67 16.36 -10.35
C PRO A 39 -7.21 15.05 -9.69
N TYR A 40 -6.92 14.01 -10.49
CA TYR A 40 -6.45 12.70 -10.03
C TYR A 40 -5.14 12.28 -10.71
N ASP A 41 -4.44 13.20 -11.34
CA ASP A 41 -3.18 12.94 -12.04
C ASP A 41 -2.12 12.28 -11.15
N GLY A 42 -1.99 12.73 -9.90
CA GLY A 42 -1.12 12.09 -8.91
C GLY A 42 -1.53 10.66 -8.59
N ASN A 43 -2.83 10.40 -8.42
CA ASN A 43 -3.37 9.06 -8.19
C ASN A 43 -3.10 8.12 -9.37
N ILE A 44 -3.29 8.59 -10.61
CA ILE A 44 -3.09 7.79 -11.83
C ILE A 44 -1.59 7.56 -12.06
N ILE A 45 -0.78 8.60 -12.13
CA ILE A 45 0.66 8.46 -12.41
C ILE A 45 1.37 7.71 -11.28
N GLY A 46 1.10 8.09 -10.03
CA GLY A 46 1.67 7.41 -8.88
C GLY A 46 1.18 5.97 -8.74
N GLY A 47 -0.09 5.70 -9.03
CA GLY A 47 -0.66 4.36 -9.09
C GLY A 47 0.03 3.49 -10.14
N ALA A 48 0.17 4.00 -11.37
CA ALA A 48 0.86 3.30 -12.46
C ALA A 48 2.32 2.99 -12.12
N MET A 49 3.06 3.96 -11.57
CA MET A 49 4.44 3.76 -11.10
C MET A 49 4.52 2.67 -10.01
N LEU A 50 3.57 2.65 -9.07
CA LEU A 50 3.46 1.60 -8.07
C LEU A 50 3.23 0.22 -8.72
N GLY A 51 2.34 0.15 -9.71
CA GLY A 51 2.09 -1.08 -10.48
C GLY A 51 3.34 -1.61 -11.15
N LEU A 52 4.07 -0.74 -11.85
CA LEU A 52 5.36 -1.06 -12.48
C LEU A 52 6.38 -1.55 -11.45
N GLY A 53 6.53 -0.85 -10.33
CA GLY A 53 7.43 -1.25 -9.25
C GLY A 53 7.09 -2.63 -8.66
N ILE A 54 5.79 -2.92 -8.48
CA ILE A 54 5.33 -4.23 -8.01
C ILE A 54 5.68 -5.32 -9.03
N SER A 55 5.46 -5.09 -10.32
CA SER A 55 5.79 -6.07 -11.37
C SER A 55 7.30 -6.33 -11.50
N LEU A 56 8.14 -5.30 -11.30
CA LEU A 56 9.60 -5.44 -11.35
C LEU A 56 10.20 -6.17 -10.13
N THR A 57 9.55 -6.11 -8.98
CA THR A 57 10.14 -6.54 -7.70
C THR A 57 9.38 -7.65 -6.98
N GLY A 58 8.14 -7.90 -7.38
CA GLY A 58 7.22 -8.77 -6.64
C GLY A 58 6.88 -8.23 -5.24
N ALA A 59 7.13 -6.95 -4.95
CA ALA A 59 6.95 -6.35 -3.64
C ALA A 59 6.15 -5.05 -3.71
N CYS A 60 5.42 -4.73 -2.63
CA CYS A 60 4.83 -3.42 -2.41
C CYS A 60 5.56 -2.72 -1.25
N PRO A 61 5.37 -1.40 -1.04
CA PRO A 61 6.13 -0.66 -0.03
C PRO A 61 6.02 -1.23 1.40
N GLY A 62 4.92 -1.93 1.72
CA GLY A 62 4.79 -2.64 2.99
C GLY A 62 5.59 -3.94 3.04
N THR A 63 5.48 -4.77 2.00
CA THR A 63 6.17 -6.07 1.97
C THR A 63 7.67 -5.95 1.77
N VAL A 64 8.17 -4.85 1.20
CA VAL A 64 9.62 -4.56 1.12
C VAL A 64 10.28 -4.70 2.50
N LEU A 65 9.68 -4.12 3.55
CA LEU A 65 10.21 -4.19 4.91
C LEU A 65 10.14 -5.60 5.49
N VAL A 66 9.04 -6.31 5.25
CA VAL A 66 8.80 -7.70 5.69
C VAL A 66 9.74 -8.69 4.98
N GLN A 67 10.01 -8.48 3.70
CA GLN A 67 10.93 -9.33 2.94
C GLN A 67 12.37 -9.05 3.35
N ALA A 68 12.71 -7.81 3.70
CA ALA A 68 14.04 -7.45 4.18
C ALA A 68 14.38 -8.10 5.54
N THR A 69 13.41 -8.17 6.45
CA THR A 69 13.56 -8.90 7.74
C THR A 69 13.73 -10.40 7.53
N ALA A 70 13.06 -10.98 6.55
CA ALA A 70 13.25 -12.37 6.17
C ALA A 70 14.64 -12.68 5.60
N GLY A 71 15.32 -11.65 5.06
CA GLY A 71 16.68 -11.75 4.52
C GLY A 71 16.76 -12.63 3.29
N ILE A 72 15.84 -12.45 2.35
CA ILE A 72 15.62 -13.34 1.21
C ILE A 72 16.03 -12.65 -0.09
N GLY A 73 16.85 -13.31 -0.90
CA GLY A 73 17.28 -12.79 -2.20
C GLY A 73 17.84 -11.37 -2.11
N ALA A 74 17.39 -10.49 -3.01
CA ALA A 74 17.76 -9.07 -3.03
C ALA A 74 16.85 -8.18 -2.15
N SER A 75 16.04 -8.74 -1.25
CA SER A 75 15.03 -7.96 -0.50
C SER A 75 15.62 -6.86 0.39
N ARG A 76 16.78 -7.10 1.00
CA ARG A 76 17.50 -6.09 1.79
C ARG A 76 17.98 -4.95 0.91
N LEU A 77 18.47 -5.27 -0.29
CA LEU A 77 18.87 -4.27 -1.26
C LEU A 77 17.64 -3.47 -1.75
N LEU A 78 16.51 -4.12 -1.95
CA LEU A 78 15.25 -3.45 -2.28
C LEU A 78 14.79 -2.50 -1.16
N ALA A 79 14.95 -2.89 0.10
CA ALA A 79 14.67 -2.00 1.22
C ALA A 79 15.63 -0.80 1.25
N CYS A 80 16.94 -1.03 1.07
CA CYS A 80 17.92 0.06 0.99
C CYS A 80 17.59 1.04 -0.14
N THR A 81 17.27 0.53 -1.34
CA THR A 81 16.92 1.38 -2.49
C THR A 81 15.62 2.14 -2.27
N SER A 82 14.63 1.54 -1.61
CA SER A 82 13.38 2.23 -1.24
C SER A 82 13.62 3.33 -0.20
N LEU A 83 14.49 3.09 0.79
CA LEU A 83 14.88 4.10 1.77
C LEU A 83 15.67 5.25 1.12
N LEU A 84 16.62 4.94 0.24
CA LEU A 84 17.35 5.93 -0.55
C LEU A 84 16.42 6.74 -1.45
N ALA A 85 15.45 6.09 -2.08
CA ALA A 85 14.41 6.78 -2.86
C ALA A 85 13.59 7.73 -1.98
N GLY A 86 13.33 7.38 -0.71
CA GLY A 86 12.71 8.27 0.28
C GLY A 86 13.57 9.50 0.61
N VAL A 87 14.89 9.32 0.76
CA VAL A 87 15.85 10.42 0.95
C VAL A 87 15.84 11.36 -0.25
N VAL A 88 15.92 10.82 -1.47
CA VAL A 88 15.89 11.61 -2.71
C VAL A 88 14.54 12.32 -2.87
N TRP A 89 13.44 11.61 -2.57
CA TRP A 89 12.08 12.16 -2.65
C TRP A 89 11.92 13.45 -1.85
N VAL A 90 12.44 13.51 -0.63
CA VAL A 90 12.33 14.72 0.23
C VAL A 90 12.95 15.94 -0.44
N ARG A 91 14.01 15.75 -1.24
CA ARG A 91 14.69 16.83 -1.96
C ARG A 91 14.03 17.17 -3.30
N CYS A 92 13.48 16.17 -3.98
CA CYS A 92 12.81 16.34 -5.28
C CYS A 92 11.36 16.84 -5.15
N LYS A 93 10.69 16.55 -4.03
CA LYS A 93 9.28 16.88 -3.79
C LYS A 93 8.91 18.34 -4.11
N PRO A 94 9.69 19.37 -3.73
CA PRO A 94 9.35 20.76 -4.05
C PRO A 94 9.33 21.07 -5.56
N TYR A 95 10.07 20.31 -6.37
CA TYR A 95 10.15 20.50 -7.81
C TYR A 95 9.12 19.66 -8.57
N MET A 96 8.78 18.49 -8.02
CA MET A 96 7.87 17.54 -8.66
C MET A 96 6.41 17.78 -8.29
N VAL A 97 6.15 18.28 -7.08
CA VAL A 97 4.80 18.45 -6.53
C VAL A 97 4.51 19.92 -6.37
N LYS A 98 3.67 20.47 -7.25
CA LYS A 98 3.14 21.81 -7.07
C LYS A 98 2.09 21.80 -5.95
N PRO A 99 2.04 22.83 -5.11
CA PRO A 99 0.96 22.96 -4.14
C PRO A 99 -0.39 22.95 -4.90
N PRO A 100 -1.39 22.22 -4.40
CA PRO A 100 -2.65 22.04 -5.12
C PRO A 100 -3.35 23.40 -5.33
N THR A 101 -3.73 23.68 -6.56
CA THR A 101 -4.43 24.92 -6.95
C THR A 101 -5.91 24.93 -6.52
N SER A 102 -6.47 23.78 -6.17
CA SER A 102 -7.82 23.62 -5.62
C SER A 102 -7.81 22.74 -4.37
N ARG A 103 -8.81 22.92 -3.50
CA ARG A 103 -8.94 22.13 -2.26
C ARG A 103 -9.16 20.65 -2.62
N ALA A 104 -8.28 19.78 -2.13
CA ALA A 104 -8.38 18.34 -2.38
C ALA A 104 -9.76 17.83 -1.92
N GLN A 105 -10.57 17.31 -2.86
CA GLN A 105 -11.89 16.79 -2.55
C GLN A 105 -11.77 15.37 -2.00
N ASN A 106 -12.37 15.13 -0.82
CA ASN A 106 -12.50 13.80 -0.21
C ASN A 106 -13.76 13.12 -0.74
N THR A 107 -13.87 13.00 -2.06
CA THR A 107 -15.07 12.47 -2.70
C THR A 107 -15.16 10.96 -2.47
N SER A 108 -16.20 10.54 -1.77
CA SER A 108 -16.55 9.13 -1.63
C SER A 108 -17.49 8.69 -2.75
N VAL A 109 -17.59 7.38 -3.00
CA VAL A 109 -18.56 6.81 -3.95
C VAL A 109 -20.00 7.18 -3.56
N MET A 110 -20.27 7.30 -2.26
CA MET A 110 -21.58 7.73 -1.75
C MET A 110 -21.92 9.16 -2.18
N ASP A 111 -20.93 10.07 -2.20
CA ASP A 111 -21.13 11.46 -2.62
C ASP A 111 -21.43 11.60 -4.12
N VAL A 112 -20.87 10.70 -4.95
CA VAL A 112 -21.10 10.69 -6.40
C VAL A 112 -22.42 10.01 -6.78
N THR A 113 -22.73 8.89 -6.13
CA THR A 113 -23.88 8.05 -6.49
C THR A 113 -25.17 8.45 -5.78
N GLY A 114 -25.09 9.22 -4.68
CA GLY A 114 -26.22 9.55 -3.82
C GLY A 114 -26.80 8.33 -3.06
N LEU A 115 -26.14 7.17 -3.13
CA LEU A 115 -26.60 5.95 -2.47
C LEU A 115 -26.24 5.95 -0.98
N SER A 116 -27.08 5.30 -0.17
CA SER A 116 -26.80 5.13 1.26
C SER A 116 -25.59 4.23 1.49
N THR A 117 -24.87 4.47 2.60
CA THR A 117 -23.67 3.72 2.98
C THR A 117 -23.87 2.21 2.94
N GLY A 118 -25.02 1.72 3.45
CA GLY A 118 -25.32 0.28 3.46
C GLY A 118 -25.48 -0.31 2.05
N LYS A 119 -26.12 0.41 1.12
CA LYS A 119 -26.27 -0.07 -0.26
C LYS A 119 -24.93 -0.12 -1.00
N VAL A 120 -24.10 0.92 -0.82
CA VAL A 120 -22.75 0.96 -1.41
C VAL A 120 -21.88 -0.15 -0.83
N LEU A 121 -21.92 -0.38 0.48
CA LEU A 121 -21.16 -1.45 1.13
C LEU A 121 -21.60 -2.83 0.62
N VAL A 122 -22.89 -3.12 0.60
CA VAL A 122 -23.40 -4.42 0.12
C VAL A 122 -23.00 -4.65 -1.34
N GLY A 123 -23.15 -3.64 -2.19
CA GLY A 123 -22.71 -3.73 -3.59
C GLY A 123 -21.20 -3.96 -3.72
N TYR A 124 -20.40 -3.28 -2.89
CA TYR A 124 -18.95 -3.47 -2.86
C TYR A 124 -18.56 -4.88 -2.41
N GLU A 125 -19.15 -5.40 -1.33
CA GLU A 125 -18.92 -6.75 -0.82
C GLU A 125 -19.27 -7.82 -1.87
N ILE A 126 -20.45 -7.71 -2.49
CA ILE A 126 -20.88 -8.62 -3.56
C ILE A 126 -19.88 -8.59 -4.72
N THR A 127 -19.42 -7.40 -5.12
CA THR A 127 -18.46 -7.24 -6.21
C THR A 127 -17.11 -7.89 -5.86
N MET A 128 -16.58 -7.64 -4.66
CA MET A 128 -15.32 -8.24 -4.21
C MET A 128 -15.42 -9.76 -4.14
N LEU A 129 -16.53 -10.30 -3.63
CA LEU A 129 -16.79 -11.75 -3.54
C LEU A 129 -16.93 -12.38 -4.93
N ALA A 130 -17.62 -11.74 -5.87
CA ALA A 130 -17.75 -12.24 -7.24
C ALA A 130 -16.40 -12.32 -7.94
N ILE A 131 -15.57 -11.27 -7.83
CA ILE A 131 -14.21 -11.26 -8.40
C ILE A 131 -13.35 -12.34 -7.72
N LEU A 132 -13.42 -12.48 -6.39
CA LEU A 132 -12.68 -13.49 -5.64
C LEU A 132 -13.08 -14.91 -6.07
N ALA A 133 -14.38 -15.20 -6.21
CA ALA A 133 -14.88 -16.48 -6.68
C ALA A 133 -14.39 -16.79 -8.10
N GLY A 134 -14.42 -15.81 -9.00
CA GLY A 134 -13.87 -15.95 -10.35
C GLY A 134 -12.37 -16.27 -10.34
N ILE A 135 -11.58 -15.58 -9.50
CA ILE A 135 -10.15 -15.85 -9.37
C ILE A 135 -9.91 -17.26 -8.83
N LEU A 136 -10.62 -17.69 -7.78
CA LEU A 136 -10.44 -19.02 -7.20
C LEU A 136 -10.88 -20.15 -8.14
N TYR A 137 -11.78 -19.86 -9.09
CA TYR A 137 -12.21 -20.80 -10.12
C TYR A 137 -11.21 -20.91 -11.27
N ILE A 138 -10.67 -19.78 -11.74
CA ILE A 138 -9.80 -19.72 -12.94
C ILE A 138 -8.32 -19.94 -12.60
N ALA A 139 -7.87 -19.48 -11.43
CA ALA A 139 -6.44 -19.45 -11.13
C ALA A 139 -5.87 -20.86 -10.89
N PRO A 140 -4.68 -21.16 -11.42
CA PRO A 140 -4.01 -22.42 -11.15
C PRO A 140 -3.76 -22.57 -9.64
N ARG A 141 -4.10 -23.75 -9.09
CA ARG A 141 -3.92 -24.04 -7.67
C ARG A 141 -2.41 -24.09 -7.35
N SER A 142 -1.92 -23.05 -6.68
CA SER A 142 -0.59 -23.08 -6.09
C SER A 142 -0.66 -23.75 -4.71
N VAL A 143 0.35 -24.56 -4.38
CA VAL A 143 0.51 -25.12 -3.04
C VAL A 143 0.83 -23.93 -2.12
N THR A 144 -0.14 -23.55 -1.29
CA THR A 144 -0.01 -22.41 -0.37
C THR A 144 -0.03 -22.92 1.05
N MET A 145 0.94 -22.51 1.89
CA MET A 145 0.92 -22.84 3.32
C MET A 145 -0.28 -22.21 4.04
N LEU A 146 -0.72 -21.04 3.55
CA LEU A 146 -1.88 -20.32 4.08
C LEU A 146 -2.80 -19.95 2.92
N HIS A 147 -4.08 -20.32 3.03
CA HIS A 147 -5.06 -20.00 2.02
C HIS A 147 -5.17 -18.47 1.83
N PRO A 148 -5.18 -17.93 0.59
CA PRO A 148 -5.16 -16.49 0.33
C PRO A 148 -6.25 -15.69 1.06
N VAL A 149 -7.43 -16.29 1.22
CA VAL A 149 -8.58 -15.70 1.94
C VAL A 149 -8.27 -15.56 3.43
N VAL A 150 -7.65 -16.56 4.05
CA VAL A 150 -7.26 -16.51 5.47
C VAL A 150 -6.22 -15.40 5.69
N GLY A 151 -5.23 -15.30 4.80
CA GLY A 151 -4.27 -14.20 4.83
C GLY A 151 -4.95 -12.82 4.70
N GLY A 152 -5.97 -12.70 3.84
CA GLY A 152 -6.71 -11.47 3.67
C GLY A 152 -7.53 -11.09 4.90
N LEU A 153 -8.23 -12.05 5.51
CA LEU A 153 -8.95 -11.88 6.76
C LEU A 153 -8.02 -11.40 7.88
N LEU A 154 -6.85 -12.03 8.03
CA LEU A 154 -5.85 -11.62 9.03
C LEU A 154 -5.35 -10.19 8.82
N ILE A 155 -5.15 -9.77 7.56
CA ILE A 155 -4.80 -8.37 7.25
C ILE A 155 -5.95 -7.42 7.61
N GLY A 156 -7.20 -7.80 7.31
CA GLY A 156 -8.38 -7.03 7.69
C GLY A 156 -8.53 -6.88 9.21
N PHE A 157 -8.30 -7.94 9.98
CA PHE A 157 -8.26 -7.84 11.45
C PHE A 157 -7.06 -7.04 11.95
N GLY A 158 -5.90 -7.13 11.29
CA GLY A 158 -4.75 -6.27 11.59
C GLY A 158 -5.08 -4.79 11.39
N GLN A 159 -5.88 -4.47 10.37
CA GLN A 159 -6.42 -3.13 10.14
C GLN A 159 -7.34 -2.67 11.28
N LEU A 160 -8.23 -3.54 11.78
CA LEU A 160 -9.06 -3.25 12.96
C LEU A 160 -8.19 -2.88 14.16
N SER A 161 -7.20 -3.71 14.48
CA SER A 161 -6.28 -3.48 15.59
C SER A 161 -5.55 -2.15 15.45
N SER A 162 -5.08 -1.82 14.24
CA SER A 162 -4.44 -0.52 13.97
C SER A 162 -5.37 0.65 14.25
N VAL A 163 -6.62 0.60 13.78
CA VAL A 163 -7.59 1.69 13.98
C VAL A 163 -8.00 1.82 15.44
N ILE A 164 -8.20 0.72 16.16
CA ILE A 164 -8.54 0.77 17.59
C ILE A 164 -7.39 1.36 18.41
N LEU A 165 -6.14 0.97 18.14
CA LEU A 165 -4.98 1.36 18.94
C LEU A 165 -4.42 2.73 18.58
N THR A 166 -4.51 3.12 17.31
CA THR A 166 -3.81 4.32 16.80
C THR A 166 -4.74 5.37 16.22
N GLU A 167 -6.05 5.07 16.13
CA GLU A 167 -7.08 5.90 15.48
C GLU A 167 -6.75 6.27 14.02
N LYS A 168 -5.77 5.59 13.43
CA LYS A 168 -5.25 5.89 12.10
C LYS A 168 -5.34 4.66 11.18
N PRO A 169 -5.72 4.87 9.91
CA PRO A 169 -5.70 3.81 8.92
C PRO A 169 -4.27 3.35 8.61
N VAL A 170 -4.10 2.07 8.28
CA VAL A 170 -2.79 1.50 7.91
C VAL A 170 -2.22 2.18 6.67
N GLY A 171 -0.94 2.55 6.74
CA GLY A 171 -0.17 3.03 5.61
C GLY A 171 1.32 3.02 5.91
N VAL A 172 2.10 2.32 5.09
CA VAL A 172 3.55 2.16 5.33
C VAL A 172 4.37 3.22 4.59
N SER A 173 3.88 3.74 3.46
CA SER A 173 4.69 4.62 2.61
C SER A 173 5.10 5.96 3.24
N GLY A 174 4.40 6.40 4.28
CA GLY A 174 4.78 7.58 5.06
C GLY A 174 6.15 7.43 5.72
N ALA A 175 6.50 6.21 6.13
CA ALA A 175 7.77 5.92 6.80
C ALA A 175 8.98 6.22 5.91
N TYR A 176 8.90 5.99 4.60
CA TYR A 176 10.01 6.29 3.67
C TYR A 176 10.26 7.80 3.54
N GLU A 177 9.22 8.65 3.48
CA GLU A 177 9.40 10.10 3.45
C GLU A 177 9.92 10.63 4.80
N GLU A 178 9.41 10.09 5.91
CA GLU A 178 9.86 10.46 7.26
C GLU A 178 11.32 10.06 7.50
N PHE A 179 11.72 8.88 7.06
CA PHE A 179 13.11 8.45 7.07
C PHE A 179 14.00 9.40 6.26
N GLY A 180 13.55 9.80 5.06
CA GLY A 180 14.27 10.79 4.25
C GLY A 180 14.44 12.14 4.96
N LYS A 181 13.41 12.62 5.65
CA LYS A 181 13.47 13.87 6.43
C LYS A 181 14.46 13.74 7.58
N PHE A 182 14.39 12.64 8.31
CA PHE A 182 15.30 12.33 9.41
C PHE A 182 16.76 12.32 8.93
N PHE A 183 17.03 11.71 7.78
CA PHE A 183 18.36 11.71 7.17
C PHE A 183 18.86 13.13 6.89
N TRP A 184 18.04 13.98 6.25
CA TRP A 184 18.43 15.36 5.94
C TRP A 184 18.53 16.26 7.17
N ASP A 185 17.71 16.05 8.19
CA ASP A 185 17.82 16.77 9.46
C ASP A 185 19.12 16.41 10.18
N LEU A 186 19.50 15.13 10.19
CA LEU A 186 20.77 14.66 10.75
C LEU A 186 21.98 15.24 10.00
N VAL A 187 21.96 15.17 8.66
CA VAL A 187 23.01 15.77 7.81
C VAL A 187 23.07 17.29 7.98
N GLY A 188 21.92 17.94 8.21
CA GLY A 188 21.81 19.38 8.48
C GLY A 188 22.11 19.79 9.92
N GLY A 189 22.54 18.87 10.79
CA GLY A 189 22.88 19.16 12.19
C GLY A 189 21.68 19.51 13.09
N LYS A 190 20.45 19.23 12.65
CA LYS A 190 19.25 19.46 13.45
C LYS A 190 19.03 18.29 14.41
N GLY A 191 18.78 18.60 15.69
CA GLY A 191 18.45 17.59 16.69
C GLY A 191 17.15 16.85 16.38
N ILE A 192 17.12 15.56 16.69
CA ILE A 192 15.93 14.71 16.54
C ILE A 192 14.96 15.04 17.68
N LYS A 193 13.82 15.65 17.36
CA LYS A 193 12.80 15.99 18.39
C LYS A 193 11.96 14.80 18.84
N SER A 194 11.52 13.96 17.90
CA SER A 194 10.65 12.81 18.17
C SER A 194 10.62 11.84 17.00
N ILE A 195 10.49 10.54 17.26
CA ILE A 195 10.32 9.53 16.21
C ILE A 195 8.89 9.62 15.64
N PRO A 196 8.72 9.84 14.33
CA PRO A 196 7.41 9.87 13.69
C PRO A 196 6.64 8.54 13.80
N GLN A 197 5.32 8.63 13.84
CA GLN A 197 4.45 7.46 14.04
C GLN A 197 4.52 6.45 12.88
N ASN A 198 4.73 6.86 11.62
CA ASN A 198 4.80 5.88 10.52
C ASN A 198 6.10 5.08 10.58
N ILE A 199 7.21 5.69 11.05
CA ILE A 199 8.45 4.95 11.35
C ILE A 199 8.22 3.94 12.47
N LEU A 200 7.56 4.34 13.57
CA LEU A 200 7.24 3.41 14.66
C LEU A 200 6.37 2.24 14.19
N PHE A 201 5.37 2.52 13.35
CA PHE A 201 4.53 1.50 12.72
C PHE A 201 5.34 0.56 11.82
N ALA A 202 6.25 1.10 11.01
CA ALA A 202 7.15 0.32 10.16
C ALA A 202 8.10 -0.57 10.99
N CYS A 203 8.66 -0.06 12.08
CA CYS A 203 9.46 -0.85 13.02
C CYS A 203 8.64 -1.98 13.66
N GLY A 204 7.41 -1.69 14.10
CA GLY A 204 6.49 -2.71 14.63
C GLY A 204 6.19 -3.82 13.62
N LEU A 205 5.95 -3.44 12.36
CA LEU A 205 5.75 -4.38 11.25
C LEU A 205 6.98 -5.27 11.00
N MET A 206 8.18 -4.68 11.05
CA MET A 206 9.44 -5.43 10.92
C MET A 206 9.67 -6.38 12.11
N MET A 207 9.46 -5.92 13.34
CA MET A 207 9.59 -6.76 14.54
C MET A 207 8.59 -7.91 14.56
N GLY A 208 7.32 -7.64 14.21
CA GLY A 208 6.29 -8.67 14.10
C GLY A 208 6.59 -9.70 13.01
N SER A 209 7.09 -9.25 11.86
CA SER A 209 7.59 -10.15 10.81
C SER A 209 8.74 -11.01 11.30
N TRP A 210 9.76 -10.41 11.92
CA TRP A 210 10.92 -11.13 12.45
C TRP A 210 10.52 -12.15 13.50
N ALA A 211 9.67 -11.77 14.47
CA ALA A 211 9.15 -12.68 15.48
C ALA A 211 8.34 -13.84 14.88
N THR A 212 7.57 -13.59 13.83
CA THR A 212 6.83 -14.67 13.16
C THR A 212 7.79 -15.63 12.44
N LEU A 213 8.77 -15.09 11.73
CA LEU A 213 9.75 -15.90 10.98
C LEU A 213 10.71 -16.67 11.89
N SER A 214 11.01 -16.17 13.09
CA SER A 214 11.82 -16.88 14.08
C SER A 214 11.09 -18.06 14.71
N ASN A 215 9.76 -17.96 14.87
CA ASN A 215 8.94 -19.04 15.44
C ASN A 215 8.49 -20.08 14.39
N PHE A 216 8.38 -19.69 13.12
CA PHE A 216 7.90 -20.54 12.03
C PHE A 216 8.88 -20.56 10.85
N PRO A 217 10.02 -21.27 10.95
CA PRO A 217 11.08 -21.26 9.95
C PRO A 217 10.62 -21.77 8.57
N ALA A 218 9.61 -22.64 8.50
CA ALA A 218 9.01 -23.10 7.24
C ALA A 218 8.48 -21.94 6.36
N ILE A 219 8.00 -20.85 6.96
CA ILE A 219 7.55 -19.66 6.22
C ILE A 219 8.74 -18.99 5.51
N ARG A 220 9.90 -18.95 6.17
CA ARG A 220 11.13 -18.36 5.61
C ARG A 220 11.61 -19.14 4.40
N GLU A 221 11.55 -20.46 4.43
CA GLU A 221 11.96 -21.34 3.34
C GLU A 221 11.07 -21.15 2.10
N VAL A 222 9.75 -21.07 2.27
CA VAL A 222 8.81 -20.81 1.17
C VAL A 222 9.03 -19.43 0.57
N MET A 223 9.27 -18.41 1.40
CA MET A 223 9.58 -17.08 0.88
C MET A 223 10.93 -17.06 0.14
N ALA A 224 11.90 -17.89 0.55
CA ALA A 224 13.26 -17.91 0.02
C ALA A 224 13.37 -18.44 -1.43
N GLN A 225 12.35 -19.16 -1.90
CA GLN A 225 12.27 -19.69 -3.26
C GLN A 225 11.91 -18.64 -4.32
N SER A 226 11.73 -17.37 -3.93
CA SER A 226 11.43 -16.30 -4.88
C SER A 226 12.62 -15.98 -5.80
N GLU A 227 12.30 -15.82 -7.09
CA GLU A 227 13.27 -15.58 -8.16
C GLU A 227 14.07 -14.29 -7.92
N GLN A 228 15.36 -14.33 -8.23
CA GLN A 228 16.27 -13.21 -8.00
C GLN A 228 16.06 -12.14 -9.08
N ALA A 229 15.38 -11.06 -8.71
CA ALA A 229 15.30 -9.87 -9.55
C ALA A 229 16.70 -9.31 -9.84
N SER A 230 16.95 -8.90 -11.09
CA SER A 230 18.22 -8.29 -11.48
C SER A 230 18.50 -7.01 -10.68
N LEU A 231 19.78 -6.65 -10.50
CA LEU A 231 20.17 -5.45 -9.77
C LEU A 231 19.44 -4.19 -10.28
N LEU A 232 19.32 -4.05 -11.61
CA LEU A 232 18.64 -2.92 -12.24
C LEU A 232 17.15 -2.89 -11.90
N MET A 233 16.48 -4.04 -11.90
CA MET A 233 15.06 -4.16 -11.53
C MET A 233 14.84 -3.81 -10.05
N VAL A 234 15.74 -4.21 -9.16
CA VAL A 234 15.68 -3.88 -7.73
C VAL A 234 15.86 -2.38 -7.50
N LEU A 235 16.85 -1.76 -8.16
CA LEU A 235 17.11 -0.32 -8.07
C LEU A 235 15.93 0.50 -8.61
N ALA A 236 15.48 0.20 -9.83
CA ALA A 236 14.37 0.89 -10.49
C ALA A 236 13.05 0.64 -9.74
N GLY A 237 12.85 -0.59 -9.27
CA GLY A 237 11.67 -0.99 -8.51
C GLY A 237 11.55 -0.26 -7.18
N GLY A 238 12.62 -0.19 -6.38
CA GLY A 238 12.61 0.57 -5.12
C GLY A 238 12.30 2.06 -5.32
N ALA A 239 12.82 2.65 -6.40
CA ALA A 239 12.49 4.01 -6.80
C ALA A 239 11.01 4.14 -7.20
N PHE A 240 10.49 3.30 -8.10
CA PHE A 240 9.10 3.35 -8.54
C PHE A 240 8.09 3.08 -7.42
N LEU A 241 8.37 2.13 -6.52
CA LEU A 241 7.53 1.86 -5.36
C LEU A 241 7.45 3.08 -4.43
N THR A 242 8.57 3.73 -4.15
CA THR A 242 8.62 4.85 -3.20
C THR A 242 8.09 6.13 -3.83
N PHE A 243 8.59 6.53 -5.00
CA PHE A 243 8.11 7.71 -5.71
C PHE A 243 6.64 7.56 -6.09
N GLY A 244 6.23 6.42 -6.63
CA GLY A 244 4.84 6.14 -6.98
C GLY A 244 3.91 6.27 -5.77
N ALA A 245 4.29 5.69 -4.62
CA ALA A 245 3.49 5.82 -3.40
C ALA A 245 3.39 7.24 -2.86
N ARG A 246 4.43 8.06 -3.03
CA ARG A 246 4.39 9.45 -2.59
C ARG A 246 3.63 10.36 -3.56
N ILE A 247 3.77 10.14 -4.87
CA ILE A 247 3.01 10.84 -5.91
C ILE A 247 1.52 10.51 -5.81
N ALA A 248 1.16 9.25 -5.54
CA ALA A 248 -0.24 8.83 -5.35
C ALA A 248 -0.88 9.34 -4.05
N GLY A 249 -0.09 9.80 -3.08
CA GLY A 249 -0.59 10.17 -1.75
C GLY A 249 -0.82 8.96 -0.81
N GLY A 250 -0.31 7.78 -1.18
CA GLY A 250 -0.43 6.53 -0.44
C GLY A 250 0.11 5.32 -1.19
N CYS A 251 0.38 4.23 -0.48
CA CYS A 251 0.74 2.93 -1.07
C CYS A 251 -0.48 2.01 -1.21
N THR A 252 -0.24 0.76 -1.65
CA THR A 252 -1.26 -0.29 -1.78
C THR A 252 -2.07 -0.52 -0.51
N SER A 253 -1.45 -0.53 0.68
CA SER A 253 -2.20 -0.63 1.94
C SER A 253 -3.02 0.64 2.26
N GLY A 254 -2.49 1.82 1.94
CA GLY A 254 -3.16 3.10 2.20
C GLY A 254 -4.37 3.35 1.31
N HIS A 255 -4.26 3.09 -0.01
CA HIS A 255 -5.37 3.24 -0.95
C HIS A 255 -6.22 1.97 -1.05
N GLY A 256 -5.59 0.81 -1.08
CA GLY A 256 -6.30 -0.44 -1.30
C GLY A 256 -7.01 -0.95 -0.07
N ILE A 257 -6.33 -1.09 1.06
CA ILE A 257 -6.95 -1.63 2.28
C ILE A 257 -7.75 -0.54 2.99
N SER A 258 -7.12 0.58 3.33
CA SER A 258 -7.80 1.65 4.07
C SER A 258 -8.67 2.55 3.17
N GLY A 259 -8.18 2.93 1.99
CA GLY A 259 -8.84 3.88 1.11
C GLY A 259 -10.12 3.35 0.47
N MET A 260 -10.09 2.14 -0.08
CA MET A 260 -11.30 1.49 -0.63
C MET A 260 -12.28 1.12 0.48
N ALA A 261 -11.83 0.76 1.69
CA ALA A 261 -12.70 0.56 2.84
C ALA A 261 -13.48 1.82 3.25
N THR A 262 -12.90 3.02 3.05
CA THR A 262 -13.61 4.30 3.20
C THR A 262 -14.44 4.71 1.99
N MET A 263 -14.54 3.86 0.96
CA MET A 263 -15.18 4.16 -0.32
C MET A 263 -14.63 5.42 -1.02
N GLY A 264 -13.34 5.73 -0.86
CA GLY A 264 -12.73 6.92 -1.45
C GLY A 264 -12.50 6.75 -2.96
N LEU A 265 -13.06 7.65 -3.77
CA LEU A 265 -12.95 7.59 -5.24
C LEU A 265 -11.50 7.67 -5.72
N SER A 266 -10.69 8.53 -5.09
CA SER A 266 -9.25 8.66 -5.33
C SER A 266 -8.51 7.32 -5.18
N SER A 267 -8.96 6.49 -4.25
CA SER A 267 -8.34 5.21 -3.92
C SER A 267 -8.71 4.14 -4.95
N PHE A 268 -9.96 4.11 -5.41
CA PHE A 268 -10.34 3.26 -6.53
C PHE A 268 -9.54 3.59 -7.80
N ILE A 269 -9.42 4.88 -8.13
CA ILE A 269 -8.62 5.33 -9.29
C ILE A 269 -7.16 4.89 -9.16
N THR A 270 -6.55 5.07 -7.98
CA THR A 270 -5.16 4.65 -7.73
C THR A 270 -4.99 3.15 -7.90
N ILE A 271 -5.91 2.35 -7.37
CA ILE A 271 -5.83 0.88 -7.41
C ILE A 271 -6.07 0.34 -8.82
N ILE A 272 -7.03 0.88 -9.56
CA ILE A 272 -7.25 0.52 -10.97
C ILE A 272 -6.01 0.83 -11.79
N SER A 273 -5.41 2.01 -11.60
CA SER A 273 -4.18 2.39 -12.30
C SER A 273 -3.00 1.49 -11.92
N MET A 274 -2.85 1.16 -10.63
CA MET A 274 -1.81 0.27 -10.13
C MET A 274 -1.91 -1.15 -10.69
N PHE A 275 -3.07 -1.78 -10.62
CA PHE A 275 -3.26 -3.12 -11.19
C PHE A 275 -3.18 -3.10 -12.72
N GLY A 276 -3.74 -2.08 -13.37
CA GLY A 276 -3.68 -1.93 -14.82
C GLY A 276 -2.24 -1.85 -15.33
N ALA A 277 -1.45 -0.93 -14.77
CA ALA A 277 -0.03 -0.82 -15.13
C ALA A 277 0.77 -2.06 -14.74
N GLY A 278 0.47 -2.68 -13.60
CA GLY A 278 1.13 -3.91 -13.16
C GLY A 278 0.89 -5.08 -14.12
N VAL A 279 -0.33 -5.26 -14.61
CA VAL A 279 -0.68 -6.30 -15.61
C VAL A 279 0.03 -6.02 -16.92
N VAL A 280 -0.02 -4.79 -17.44
CA VAL A 280 0.66 -4.42 -18.69
C VAL A 280 2.17 -4.67 -18.58
N ALA A 281 2.78 -4.27 -17.46
CA ALA A 281 4.20 -4.50 -17.21
C ALA A 281 4.54 -5.99 -17.08
N GLY A 282 3.70 -6.75 -16.39
CA GLY A 282 3.87 -8.19 -16.24
C GLY A 282 3.80 -8.92 -17.57
N LEU A 283 2.89 -8.52 -18.47
CA LEU A 283 2.82 -9.06 -19.83
C LEU A 283 4.02 -8.68 -20.70
N TRP A 284 4.71 -7.58 -20.40
CA TRP A 284 5.88 -7.14 -21.14
C TRP A 284 7.16 -7.84 -20.66
N PHE A 285 7.25 -8.16 -19.36
CA PHE A 285 8.43 -8.77 -18.75
C PHE A 285 8.35 -10.30 -18.59
N ALA A 286 7.21 -10.92 -18.90
CA ALA A 286 7.00 -12.38 -18.93
C ALA A 286 7.32 -12.97 -20.30
#